data_AF-A0A944HB88-F1
#
_entry.id   AF-A0A944HB88-F1
#
_cell.length_a   1.000
_cell.length_b   1.000
_cell.length_c   1.000
_cell.angle_alpha   90.00
_cell.angle_beta   90.00
_cell.angle_gamma   90.00
#
_symmetry.space_group_name_H-M   'P 1'
#
loop_
_entity.id
_entity.type
_entity.pdbx_description
1 polymer ?
#
loop_
_entity_poly.entity_id
_entity_poly.type
_entity_poly.pdbx_seq_one_letter_code
_entity_poly.pdbx_strand_id
1 'polypeptide(L)'
;MSESAARAAARDSSLSRKALGEKASELLSKISGDGYFANKKANDAEVPDTQDPGLLARAENATQFVNGSGKNPFAGMSSDQLSLIIYDDSGSFTTNERRAALSESFDQESAWRQKVVANAMAEYNGTGKLTKFFTAALEHYKDLPAIEQAQYPNSYEAKLQGWIALDFNYKTHTAEGTGSAQDVMDKVLNLDKQTFDDADADMA
;
A
#
# COMPACT_ATOMS: atom_id res chain seq x y z
N MET A 1 2.02 -8.24 17.77
CA MET A 1 2.26 -8.68 16.38
C MET A 1 1.48 -9.94 16.02
N SER A 2 1.58 -11.07 16.76
CA SER A 2 0.86 -12.31 16.40
C SER A 2 -0.67 -12.14 16.30
N GLU A 3 -1.30 -11.44 17.26
CA GLU A 3 -2.75 -11.20 17.20
C GLU A 3 -3.16 -10.26 16.06
N SER A 4 -2.38 -9.20 15.80
CA SER A 4 -2.60 -8.31 14.66
C SER A 4 -2.49 -9.08 13.33
N ALA A 5 -1.54 -10.00 13.22
CA ALA A 5 -1.40 -10.88 12.07
C ALA A 5 -2.62 -11.81 11.89
N ALA A 6 -3.11 -12.41 12.98
CA ALA A 6 -4.32 -13.24 12.94
C ALA A 6 -5.55 -12.44 12.51
N ARG A 7 -5.72 -11.21 13.02
CA ARG A 7 -6.82 -10.31 12.61
C ARG A 7 -6.70 -9.89 11.14
N ALA A 8 -5.50 -9.55 10.68
CA ALA A 8 -5.26 -9.20 9.29
C ALA A 8 -5.58 -10.39 8.36
N ALA A 9 -5.14 -11.61 8.70
CA ALA A 9 -5.47 -12.80 7.94
C ALA A 9 -6.99 -13.11 7.92
N ALA A 10 -7.67 -12.95 9.06
CA ALA A 10 -9.12 -13.12 9.14
C ALA A 10 -9.86 -12.09 8.28
N ARG A 11 -9.45 -10.82 8.31
CA ARG A 11 -10.00 -9.76 7.45
C ARG A 11 -9.77 -10.07 5.97
N ASP A 12 -8.53 -10.35 5.58
CA ASP A 12 -8.13 -10.53 4.19
C ASP A 12 -8.75 -11.79 3.55
N SER A 13 -9.07 -12.80 4.36
CA SER A 13 -9.76 -14.02 3.90
C SER A 13 -11.29 -13.90 3.86
N SER A 14 -11.88 -12.92 4.55
CA SER A 14 -13.35 -12.78 4.67
C SER A 14 -13.93 -11.67 3.80
N LEU A 15 -13.13 -10.65 3.46
CA LEU A 15 -13.59 -9.50 2.69
C LEU A 15 -13.27 -9.67 1.19
N SER A 16 -14.19 -9.20 0.35
CA SER A 16 -13.91 -9.03 -1.08
C SER A 16 -12.83 -7.97 -1.28
N ARG A 17 -12.16 -7.98 -2.45
CA ARG A 17 -11.16 -6.96 -2.79
C ARG A 17 -11.73 -5.54 -2.71
N LYS A 18 -12.98 -5.34 -3.14
CA LYS A 18 -13.69 -4.06 -3.01
C LYS A 18 -13.86 -3.66 -1.54
N ALA A 19 -14.40 -4.56 -0.72
CA ALA A 19 -14.58 -4.32 0.71
C ALA A 19 -13.23 -4.07 1.43
N LEU A 20 -12.15 -4.73 1.01
CA LEU A 20 -10.79 -4.45 1.49
C LEU A 20 -10.34 -3.04 1.12
N GLY A 21 -10.59 -2.58 -0.10
CA GLY A 21 -10.25 -1.21 -0.54
C GLY A 21 -11.05 -0.14 0.22
N GLU A 22 -12.33 -0.38 0.46
CA GLU A 22 -13.18 0.49 1.29
C GLU A 22 -12.68 0.51 2.74
N LYS A 23 -12.35 -0.66 3.30
CA LYS A 23 -11.79 -0.78 4.64
C LYS A 23 -10.43 -0.09 4.75
N ALA A 24 -9.55 -0.22 3.74
CA ALA A 24 -8.27 0.48 3.70
C ALA A 24 -8.48 1.99 3.74
N SER A 25 -9.39 2.50 2.91
CA SER A 25 -9.73 3.93 2.84
C SER A 25 -10.29 4.45 4.18
N GLU A 26 -11.21 3.70 4.78
CA GLU A 26 -11.77 4.00 6.11
C GLU A 26 -10.64 4.12 7.15
N LEU A 27 -9.76 3.12 7.21
CA LEU A 27 -8.70 3.04 8.21
C LEU A 27 -7.60 4.09 8.02
N LEU A 28 -7.22 4.38 6.78
CA LEU A 28 -6.24 5.42 6.45
C LEU A 28 -6.79 6.83 6.74
N SER A 29 -8.09 7.07 6.54
CA SER A 29 -8.72 8.38 6.81
C SER A 29 -8.66 8.79 8.29
N LYS A 30 -8.55 7.81 9.21
CA LYS A 30 -8.43 8.06 10.66
C LYS A 30 -7.03 8.54 11.06
N ILE A 31 -6.01 8.18 10.28
CA ILE A 31 -4.60 8.41 10.61
C ILE A 31 -3.91 9.39 9.65
N SER A 32 -4.62 9.86 8.62
CA SER A 32 -4.13 10.78 7.59
C SER A 32 -5.20 11.82 7.20
N GLY A 33 -4.78 12.83 6.44
CA GLY A 33 -5.69 13.88 5.94
C GLY A 33 -6.32 14.75 7.03
N ASP A 34 -7.32 15.54 6.62
CA ASP A 34 -7.96 16.55 7.46
C ASP A 34 -8.68 15.96 8.68
N GLY A 35 -9.25 14.75 8.55
CA GLY A 35 -9.94 14.06 9.63
C GLY A 35 -9.01 13.75 10.82
N TYR A 36 -7.78 13.30 10.54
CA TYR A 36 -6.76 13.12 11.58
C TYR A 36 -6.43 14.45 12.27
N PHE A 37 -6.19 15.51 11.49
CA PHE A 37 -5.78 16.80 12.05
C PHE A 37 -6.90 17.49 12.84
N ALA A 38 -8.16 17.32 12.43
CA ALA A 38 -9.33 17.81 13.17
C ALA A 38 -9.44 17.15 14.55
N ASN A 39 -9.03 15.89 14.69
CA ASN A 39 -9.07 15.13 15.94
C ASN A 39 -7.74 15.08 16.69
N LYS A 40 -6.74 15.87 16.24
CA LYS A 40 -5.36 15.78 16.74
C LYS A 40 -5.26 15.85 18.27
N LYS A 41 -6.02 16.74 18.92
CA LYS A 41 -6.01 16.86 20.40
C LYS A 41 -6.51 15.60 21.09
N ALA A 42 -7.51 14.92 20.53
CA ALA A 42 -7.99 13.64 21.07
C ALA A 42 -6.96 12.54 20.84
N ASN A 43 -6.40 12.46 19.64
CA ASN A 43 -5.37 11.49 19.27
C ASN A 43 -4.11 11.61 20.15
N ASP A 44 -3.67 12.84 20.44
CA ASP A 44 -2.52 13.12 21.32
C ASP A 44 -2.78 12.74 22.79
N ALA A 45 -4.06 12.63 23.19
CA ALA A 45 -4.47 12.25 24.54
C ALA A 45 -4.79 10.75 24.68
N GLU A 46 -4.71 9.98 23.59
CA GLU A 46 -4.94 8.53 23.63
C GLU A 46 -3.85 7.84 24.47
N VAL A 47 -4.29 6.99 25.39
CA VAL A 47 -3.42 6.13 26.20
C VAL A 47 -3.90 4.69 26.00
N PRO A 48 -3.02 3.73 25.64
CA PRO A 48 -3.41 2.33 25.52
C PRO A 48 -4.00 1.79 26.82
N ASP A 49 -5.05 0.97 26.72
CA ASP A 49 -5.64 0.26 27.88
C ASP A 49 -4.76 -0.94 28.26
N THR A 50 -3.60 -0.67 28.84
CA THR A 50 -2.63 -1.68 29.26
C THR A 50 -1.77 -1.15 30.41
N GLN A 51 -1.24 -2.07 31.21
CA GLN A 51 -0.24 -1.77 32.24
C GLN A 51 1.18 -2.14 31.80
N ASP A 52 1.35 -2.60 30.56
CA ASP A 52 2.68 -2.91 30.02
C ASP A 52 3.47 -1.60 29.81
N PRO A 53 4.56 -1.37 30.56
CA PRO A 53 5.32 -0.13 30.48
C PRO A 53 5.97 0.08 29.10
N GLY A 54 6.28 -0.98 28.37
CA GLY A 54 6.84 -0.92 27.03
C GLY A 54 5.83 -0.43 26.00
N LEU A 55 4.57 -0.89 26.10
CA LEU A 55 3.49 -0.44 25.22
C LEU A 55 3.12 1.03 25.49
N LEU A 56 3.07 1.42 26.77
CA LEU A 56 2.82 2.81 27.17
C LEU A 56 3.93 3.75 26.64
N ALA A 57 5.20 3.39 26.83
CA ALA A 57 6.33 4.17 26.33
C ALA A 57 6.36 4.25 24.79
N ARG A 58 5.96 3.18 24.10
CA ARG A 58 5.88 3.17 22.63
C ARG A 58 4.80 4.13 22.12
N ALA A 59 3.62 4.13 22.75
CA ALA A 59 2.54 5.06 22.41
C ALA A 59 2.94 6.52 22.69
N GLU A 60 3.59 6.79 23.82
CA GLU A 60 4.13 8.12 24.12
C GLU A 60 5.16 8.57 23.07
N ASN A 61 6.10 7.71 22.70
CA ASN A 61 7.11 8.00 21.67
C ASN A 61 6.46 8.26 20.30
N ALA A 62 5.42 7.50 19.93
CA ALA A 62 4.69 7.74 18.69
C ALA A 62 4.02 9.11 18.70
N THR A 63 3.37 9.49 19.80
CA THR A 63 2.77 10.83 19.97
C THR A 63 3.83 11.93 19.89
N GLN A 64 4.98 11.78 20.55
CA GLN A 64 6.08 12.75 20.44
C GLN A 64 6.61 12.85 19.00
N PHE A 65 6.77 11.72 18.30
CA PHE A 65 7.23 11.68 16.91
C PHE A 65 6.30 12.43 15.96
N VAL A 66 4.99 12.14 15.98
CA VAL A 66 4.03 12.82 15.08
C VAL A 66 3.87 14.32 15.41
N ASN A 67 4.31 14.74 16.60
CA ASN A 67 4.40 16.13 17.03
C ASN A 67 5.77 16.79 16.75
N GLY A 68 6.71 16.07 16.14
CA GLY A 68 8.00 16.59 15.71
C GLY A 68 9.10 16.63 16.77
N SER A 69 8.90 16.02 17.94
CA SER A 69 9.89 16.01 19.04
C SER A 69 10.48 14.63 19.34
N GLY A 70 9.89 13.56 18.82
CA GLY A 70 10.32 12.17 19.04
C GLY A 70 10.94 11.51 17.81
N LYS A 71 11.50 10.30 18.01
CA LYS A 71 11.88 9.39 16.91
C LYS A 71 10.72 8.45 16.61
N ASN A 72 10.57 8.05 15.35
CA ASN A 72 9.57 7.06 14.98
C ASN A 72 9.87 5.73 15.70
N PRO A 73 8.96 5.22 16.57
CA PRO A 73 9.20 3.98 17.29
C PRO A 73 9.18 2.73 16.40
N PHE A 74 8.76 2.86 15.14
CA PHE A 74 8.70 1.78 14.16
C PHE A 74 9.78 1.88 13.07
N ALA A 75 10.75 2.79 13.23
CA ALA A 75 11.84 2.96 12.26
C ALA A 75 12.58 1.65 11.97
N GLY A 76 12.73 1.31 10.68
CA GLY A 76 13.41 0.08 10.23
C GLY A 76 12.62 -1.21 10.36
N MET A 77 11.34 -1.13 10.76
CA MET A 77 10.42 -2.27 10.76
C MET A 77 10.10 -2.73 9.33
N SER A 78 9.83 -4.02 9.11
CA SER A 78 9.51 -4.51 7.75
C SER A 78 8.16 -4.00 7.25
N SER A 79 7.98 -3.92 5.93
CA SER A 79 6.71 -3.51 5.31
C SER A 79 5.52 -4.30 5.88
N ASP A 80 5.61 -5.63 5.93
CA ASP A 80 4.54 -6.48 6.48
C ASP A 80 4.17 -6.10 7.92
N GLN A 81 5.17 -5.85 8.77
CA GLN A 81 4.94 -5.47 10.16
C GLN A 81 4.32 -4.08 10.28
N LEU A 82 4.73 -3.14 9.41
CA LEU A 82 4.12 -1.81 9.34
C LEU A 82 2.66 -1.90 8.89
N SER A 83 2.35 -2.68 7.85
CA SER A 83 0.98 -2.89 7.39
C SER A 83 0.08 -3.50 8.47
N LEU A 84 0.63 -4.43 9.27
CA LEU A 84 -0.10 -4.99 10.41
C LEU A 84 -0.47 -3.92 11.44
N ILE A 85 0.37 -2.89 11.66
CA ILE A 85 0.05 -1.80 12.58
C ILE A 85 -0.93 -0.83 11.92
N ILE A 86 -0.64 -0.38 10.70
CA ILE A 86 -1.40 0.65 9.97
C ILE A 86 -2.88 0.30 9.90
N TYR A 87 -3.21 -0.97 9.62
CA TYR A 87 -4.58 -1.44 9.44
C TYR A 87 -5.16 -2.20 10.64
N ASP A 88 -4.54 -2.15 11.82
CA ASP A 88 -5.12 -2.73 13.05
C ASP A 88 -6.09 -1.74 13.70
N ASP A 89 -7.39 -2.05 13.67
CA ASP A 89 -8.46 -1.25 14.30
C ASP A 89 -8.97 -1.85 15.61
N SER A 90 -8.26 -2.82 16.20
CA SER A 90 -8.65 -3.47 17.46
C SER A 90 -8.44 -2.62 18.71
N GLY A 91 -7.73 -1.50 18.59
CA GLY A 91 -7.27 -0.70 19.73
C GLY A 91 -5.94 -1.16 20.35
N SER A 92 -5.29 -2.18 19.76
CA SER A 92 -3.93 -2.60 20.17
C SER A 92 -2.84 -1.54 19.94
N PHE A 93 -3.14 -0.58 19.06
CA PHE A 93 -2.30 0.57 18.73
C PHE A 93 -3.18 1.83 18.75
N THR A 94 -2.66 2.90 19.33
CA THR A 94 -3.23 4.24 19.25
C THR A 94 -3.23 4.77 17.82
N THR A 95 -4.04 5.78 17.55
CA THR A 95 -4.10 6.52 16.29
C THR A 95 -2.71 7.09 15.92
N ASN A 96 -1.97 7.60 16.91
CA ASN A 96 -0.62 8.15 16.69
C ASN A 96 0.43 7.07 16.40
N GLU A 97 0.32 5.87 17.00
CA GLU A 97 1.16 4.72 16.63
C GLU A 97 0.92 4.29 15.19
N ARG A 98 -0.34 4.16 14.78
CA ARG A 98 -0.71 3.79 13.40
C ARG A 98 -0.22 4.83 12.39
N ARG A 99 -0.32 6.12 12.73
CA ARG A 99 0.25 7.20 11.91
C ARG A 99 1.78 7.16 11.84
N ALA A 100 2.47 6.85 12.94
CA ALA A 100 3.91 6.70 12.94
C ALA A 100 4.34 5.52 12.04
N ALA A 101 3.64 4.38 12.10
CA ALA A 101 3.88 3.27 11.19
C ALA A 101 3.62 3.65 9.72
N LEU A 102 2.54 4.41 9.44
CA LEU A 102 2.27 4.93 8.09
C LEU A 102 3.40 5.85 7.58
N SER A 103 3.97 6.69 8.46
CA SER A 103 5.09 7.56 8.10
C SER A 103 6.33 6.75 7.71
N GLU A 104 6.68 5.71 8.48
CA GLU A 104 7.82 4.85 8.16
C GLU A 104 7.58 4.11 6.83
N SER A 105 6.37 3.57 6.63
CA SER A 105 6.00 2.89 5.38
C SER A 105 6.14 3.83 4.17
N PHE A 106 5.70 5.09 4.31
CA PHE A 106 5.88 6.10 3.28
C PHE A 106 7.35 6.43 2.99
N ASP A 107 8.18 6.53 4.02
CA ASP A 107 9.62 6.81 3.86
C ASP A 107 10.33 5.65 3.14
N GLN A 108 10.02 4.40 3.50
CA GLN A 108 10.54 3.20 2.82
C GLN A 108 10.08 3.14 1.36
N GLU A 109 8.80 3.39 1.10
CA GLU A 109 8.24 3.41 -0.25
C GLU A 109 8.85 4.51 -1.12
N SER A 110 9.06 5.70 -0.56
CA SER A 110 9.73 6.82 -1.24
C SER A 110 11.16 6.45 -1.63
N ALA A 111 11.92 5.84 -0.74
CA ALA A 111 13.28 5.37 -1.01
C ALA A 111 13.31 4.29 -2.10
N TRP A 112 12.39 3.33 -2.05
CA TRP A 112 12.25 2.30 -3.08
C TRP A 112 11.91 2.92 -4.45
N ARG A 113 10.94 3.83 -4.51
CA ARG A 113 10.55 4.53 -5.75
C ARG A 113 11.70 5.30 -6.38
N GLN A 114 12.46 6.05 -5.57
CA GLN A 114 13.62 6.79 -6.08
C GLN A 114 14.64 5.85 -6.74
N LYS A 115 14.93 4.71 -6.11
CA LYS A 115 15.84 3.69 -6.67
C LYS A 115 15.29 3.10 -7.97
N VAL A 116 14.01 2.72 -7.99
CA VAL A 116 13.39 2.10 -9.15
C VAL A 116 13.28 3.07 -10.33
N VAL A 117 12.99 4.35 -10.09
CA VAL A 117 12.98 5.39 -11.13
C VAL A 117 14.38 5.61 -11.70
N ALA A 118 15.42 5.66 -10.85
CA ALA A 118 16.81 5.77 -11.33
C ALA A 118 17.20 4.57 -12.22
N ASN A 119 16.82 3.36 -11.82
CA ASN A 119 17.03 2.16 -12.63
C ASN A 119 16.26 2.18 -13.95
N ALA A 120 15.01 2.66 -13.93
CA ALA A 120 14.17 2.82 -15.12
C ALA A 120 14.77 3.81 -16.12
N MET A 121 15.30 4.94 -15.64
CA MET A 121 16.01 5.91 -16.48
C MET A 121 17.27 5.29 -17.11
N ALA A 122 18.04 4.52 -16.35
CA ALA A 122 19.22 3.84 -16.86
C ALA A 122 18.85 2.78 -17.92
N GLU A 123 17.80 2.00 -17.69
CA GLU A 123 17.26 1.04 -18.65
C GLU A 123 16.84 1.74 -19.94
N TYR A 124 15.98 2.75 -19.84
CA TYR A 124 15.50 3.51 -20.99
C TYR A 124 16.65 4.12 -21.79
N ASN A 125 17.64 4.71 -21.13
CA ASN A 125 18.79 5.29 -21.81
C ASN A 125 19.62 4.23 -22.54
N GLY A 126 19.82 3.05 -21.93
CA GLY A 126 20.62 1.97 -22.51
C GLY A 126 19.91 1.18 -23.61
N THR A 127 18.60 0.94 -23.48
CA THR A 127 17.86 0.00 -24.36
C THR A 127 16.68 0.64 -25.09
N GLY A 128 16.17 1.77 -24.60
CA GLY A 128 14.90 2.36 -25.04
C GLY A 128 13.66 1.70 -24.42
N LYS A 129 13.82 0.77 -23.48
CA LYS A 129 12.74 -0.02 -22.87
C LYS A 129 12.50 0.36 -21.40
N LEU A 130 11.40 -0.15 -20.85
CA LEU A 130 11.03 -0.03 -19.43
C LEU A 130 10.60 -1.39 -18.84
N THR A 131 11.00 -2.49 -19.46
CA THR A 131 10.57 -3.85 -19.10
C THR A 131 10.99 -4.20 -17.67
N LYS A 132 12.23 -3.87 -17.28
CA LYS A 132 12.71 -4.11 -15.90
C LYS A 132 11.99 -3.22 -14.89
N PHE A 133 11.64 -1.99 -15.26
CA PHE A 133 10.80 -1.14 -14.42
C PHE A 133 9.43 -1.80 -14.15
N PHE A 134 8.75 -2.28 -15.18
CA PHE A 134 7.46 -2.95 -15.01
C PHE A 134 7.58 -4.26 -14.22
N THR A 135 8.67 -5.02 -14.40
CA THR A 135 8.97 -6.19 -13.56
C THR A 135 9.13 -5.82 -12.09
N ALA A 136 9.92 -4.80 -11.77
CA ALA A 136 10.12 -4.36 -10.39
C ALA A 136 8.81 -3.87 -9.75
N ALA A 137 7.96 -3.16 -10.50
CA ALA A 137 6.64 -2.74 -10.04
C ALA A 137 5.70 -3.94 -9.78
N LEU A 138 5.77 -4.98 -10.63
CA LEU A 138 4.95 -6.19 -10.47
C LEU A 138 5.38 -6.99 -9.25
N GLU A 139 6.69 -7.16 -9.03
CA GLU A 139 7.23 -7.82 -7.85
C GLU A 139 6.81 -7.08 -6.57
N HIS A 140 7.01 -5.76 -6.54
CA HIS A 140 6.62 -4.95 -5.40
C HIS A 140 5.11 -5.03 -5.10
N TYR A 141 4.25 -5.00 -6.12
CA TYR A 141 2.80 -5.17 -5.94
C TYR A 141 2.42 -6.53 -5.34
N LYS A 142 3.10 -7.61 -5.76
CA LYS A 142 2.82 -8.98 -5.28
C LYS A 142 3.22 -9.19 -3.83
N ASP A 143 4.19 -8.42 -3.35
CA ASP A 143 4.64 -8.45 -1.96
C ASP A 143 3.71 -7.67 -1.03
N LEU A 144 2.77 -6.87 -1.55
CA LEU A 144 1.79 -6.15 -0.73
C LEU A 144 0.74 -7.10 -0.12
N PRO A 145 0.29 -6.86 1.12
CA PRO A 145 -0.87 -7.56 1.68
C PRO A 145 -2.15 -7.27 0.89
N ALA A 146 -3.16 -8.13 1.01
CA ALA A 146 -4.38 -8.05 0.19
C ALA A 146 -5.12 -6.71 0.36
N ILE A 147 -5.13 -6.14 1.58
CA ILE A 147 -5.72 -4.82 1.84
C ILE A 147 -5.02 -3.67 1.10
N GLU A 148 -3.71 -3.78 0.86
CA GLU A 148 -2.95 -2.79 0.10
C GLU A 148 -3.06 -3.02 -1.41
N GLN A 149 -3.02 -4.29 -1.84
CA GLN A 149 -3.31 -4.64 -3.24
C GLN A 149 -4.68 -4.11 -3.67
N ALA A 150 -5.68 -4.19 -2.79
CA ALA A 150 -7.04 -3.69 -3.03
C ALA A 150 -7.13 -2.19 -3.36
N GLN A 151 -6.10 -1.39 -3.06
CA GLN A 151 -6.05 0.03 -3.42
C GLN A 151 -5.65 0.29 -4.88
N TYR A 152 -5.24 -0.74 -5.61
CA TYR A 152 -4.94 -0.66 -7.04
C TYR A 152 -6.18 -1.06 -7.87
N PRO A 153 -6.24 -0.72 -9.17
CA PRO A 153 -7.26 -1.29 -10.07
C PRO A 153 -7.17 -2.82 -10.14
N ASN A 154 -8.28 -3.51 -10.36
CA ASN A 154 -8.31 -4.97 -10.56
C ASN A 154 -7.41 -5.40 -11.73
N SER A 155 -7.26 -4.55 -12.74
CA SER A 155 -6.41 -4.78 -13.90
C SER A 155 -4.90 -4.57 -13.65
N TYR A 156 -4.47 -4.09 -12.48
CA TYR A 156 -3.11 -3.60 -12.27
C TYR A 156 -2.02 -4.65 -12.54
N GLU A 157 -2.14 -5.86 -11.97
CA GLU A 157 -1.21 -6.95 -12.24
C GLU A 157 -1.22 -7.34 -13.74
N ALA A 158 -2.41 -7.52 -14.32
CA ALA A 158 -2.57 -7.91 -15.72
C ALA A 158 -1.95 -6.88 -16.68
N LYS A 159 -2.07 -5.60 -16.35
CA LYS A 159 -1.48 -4.47 -17.08
C LYS A 159 0.04 -4.53 -17.04
N LEU A 160 0.64 -4.72 -15.86
CA LEU A 160 2.09 -4.85 -15.71
C LEU A 160 2.63 -6.06 -16.45
N GLN A 161 1.99 -7.23 -16.30
CA GLN A 161 2.34 -8.44 -17.06
C GLN A 161 2.27 -8.22 -18.57
N GLY A 162 1.23 -7.54 -19.04
CA GLY A 162 1.06 -7.19 -20.45
C GLY A 162 2.18 -6.30 -20.98
N TRP A 163 2.55 -5.26 -20.23
CA TRP A 163 3.66 -4.37 -20.60
C TRP A 163 5.02 -5.07 -20.59
N ILE A 164 5.24 -5.98 -19.64
CA ILE A 164 6.44 -6.83 -19.61
C ILE A 164 6.48 -7.71 -20.87
N ALA A 165 5.38 -8.38 -21.21
CA ALA A 165 5.29 -9.26 -22.37
C ALA A 165 5.43 -8.52 -23.71
N LEU A 166 4.96 -7.27 -23.79
CA LEU A 166 5.10 -6.42 -24.97
C LEU A 166 6.58 -6.06 -25.25
N ASP A 167 7.39 -5.94 -24.19
CA ASP A 167 8.80 -5.56 -24.24
C ASP A 167 9.04 -4.35 -25.16
N PHE A 168 8.20 -3.33 -25.01
CA PHE A 168 8.13 -2.22 -25.96
C PHE A 168 9.38 -1.35 -25.91
N ASN A 169 9.94 -1.09 -27.09
CA ASN A 169 11.03 -0.15 -27.28
C ASN A 169 10.49 1.21 -27.69
N TYR A 170 10.55 2.15 -26.75
CA TYR A 170 10.04 3.51 -26.91
C TYR A 170 10.92 4.40 -27.81
N LYS A 171 12.15 3.97 -28.15
CA LYS A 171 13.02 4.71 -29.08
C LYS A 171 12.77 4.31 -30.54
N THR A 172 12.49 3.04 -30.78
CA THR A 172 12.19 2.51 -32.13
C THR A 172 10.70 2.43 -32.42
N HIS A 173 9.85 2.63 -31.41
CA HIS A 173 8.40 2.46 -31.47
C HIS A 173 7.97 1.05 -31.90
N THR A 174 8.69 0.02 -31.44
CA THR A 174 8.42 -1.38 -31.79
C THR A 174 8.18 -2.22 -30.55
N ALA A 175 7.18 -3.11 -30.63
CA ALA A 175 7.06 -4.21 -29.69
C ALA A 175 8.08 -5.29 -30.07
N GLU A 176 8.95 -5.65 -29.13
CA GLU A 176 10.02 -6.64 -29.36
C GLU A 176 9.77 -7.96 -28.61
N GLY A 177 8.69 -8.02 -27.82
CA GLY A 177 8.29 -9.19 -27.06
C GLY A 177 7.21 -10.04 -27.76
N THR A 178 6.51 -10.84 -26.96
CA THR A 178 5.46 -11.77 -27.43
C THR A 178 4.04 -11.20 -27.25
N GLY A 179 3.90 -10.04 -26.62
CA GLY A 179 2.61 -9.40 -26.34
C GLY A 179 2.05 -8.53 -27.49
N SER A 180 0.76 -8.23 -27.40
CA SER A 180 0.04 -7.32 -28.29
C SER A 180 -0.50 -6.14 -27.49
N ALA A 181 -0.28 -4.91 -27.96
CA ALA A 181 -0.79 -3.71 -27.28
C ALA A 181 -2.33 -3.70 -27.21
N GLN A 182 -3.01 -4.24 -28.23
CA GLN A 182 -4.46 -4.37 -28.26
C GLN A 182 -4.92 -5.34 -27.16
N ASP A 183 -4.27 -6.49 -27.02
CA ASP A 183 -4.63 -7.51 -26.03
C ASP A 183 -4.45 -6.97 -24.61
N VAL A 184 -3.41 -6.18 -24.36
CA VAL A 184 -3.21 -5.50 -23.07
C VAL A 184 -4.38 -4.56 -22.78
N MET A 185 -4.75 -3.72 -23.75
CA MET A 185 -5.87 -2.78 -23.58
C MET A 185 -7.20 -3.49 -23.36
N ASP A 186 -7.50 -4.52 -24.15
CA ASP A 186 -8.73 -5.30 -24.03
C ASP A 186 -8.81 -5.98 -22.66
N LYS A 187 -7.70 -6.57 -22.18
CA LYS A 187 -7.64 -7.20 -20.85
C LYS A 187 -7.85 -6.19 -19.73
N VAL A 188 -7.23 -5.02 -19.81
CA VAL A 188 -7.38 -3.95 -18.81
C VAL A 188 -8.83 -3.45 -18.78
N LEU A 189 -9.39 -3.12 -19.94
CA LEU A 189 -10.76 -2.61 -20.04
C LEU A 189 -11.79 -3.63 -19.53
N ASN A 190 -11.60 -4.92 -19.81
CA ASN A 190 -12.51 -5.97 -19.35
C ASN A 190 -12.47 -6.16 -17.82
N LEU A 191 -11.27 -6.17 -17.22
CA LEU A 191 -11.12 -6.31 -15.76
C LEU A 191 -11.61 -5.08 -15.00
N ASP A 192 -11.36 -3.89 -15.52
CA ASP A 192 -11.86 -2.66 -14.90
C ASP A 192 -13.38 -2.55 -15.04
N LYS A 193 -13.98 -2.97 -16.16
CA LYS A 193 -15.45 -3.05 -16.33
C LYS A 193 -16.13 -3.95 -15.29
N GLN A 194 -15.60 -5.14 -15.04
CA GLN A 194 -16.13 -6.04 -14.00
C GLN A 194 -16.20 -5.37 -12.62
N THR A 195 -15.27 -4.46 -12.35
CA THR A 195 -15.25 -3.68 -11.09
C THR A 195 -16.46 -2.76 -10.95
N PHE A 196 -17.01 -2.25 -12.06
CA PHE A 196 -18.23 -1.44 -12.06
C PHE A 196 -19.49 -2.28 -11.99
N ASP A 197 -19.52 -3.44 -12.66
CA ASP A 197 -20.69 -4.33 -12.69
C ASP A 197 -20.92 -5.03 -11.32
N ASP A 198 -19.84 -5.42 -10.63
CA ASP A 198 -19.93 -5.97 -9.26
C ASP A 198 -20.39 -4.90 -8.24
N ALA A 199 -20.30 -3.61 -8.57
CA ALA A 199 -20.79 -2.54 -7.70
C ALA A 199 -22.33 -2.43 -7.67
N ASP A 200 -22.99 -2.86 -8.74
CA ASP A 200 -24.46 -2.88 -8.82
C ASP A 200 -25.06 -4.16 -8.23
N ALA A 201 -24.31 -5.27 -8.22
CA ALA A 201 -24.76 -6.54 -7.65
C ALA A 201 -24.74 -6.58 -6.11
N ASP A 202 -23.80 -5.88 -5.46
CA ASP A 202 -23.73 -5.77 -3.99
C ASP A 202 -24.72 -4.75 -3.39
N MET A 203 -25.49 -4.04 -4.24
CA MET A 203 -26.52 -3.08 -3.81
C MET A 203 -27.97 -3.61 -3.96
N ALA A 204 -28.15 -4.89 -4.30
CA ALA A 204 -29.44 -5.56 -4.48
C ALA A 204 -29.66 -6.69 -3.45
#